data_AF-A0ABD4Q1J5-F1
#
_entry.id   AF-A0ABD4Q1J5-F1
#
_cell.length_a   1.000
_cell.length_b   1.000
_cell.length_c   1.000
_cell.angle_alpha   90.00
_cell.angle_beta   90.00
_cell.angle_gamma   90.00
#
_symmetry.space_group_name_H-M   'P 1'
#
loop_
_entity.id
_entity.type
_entity.pdbx_description
1 polymer ?
#
loop_
_entity_poly.entity_id
_entity_poly.type
_entity_poly.pdbx_seq_one_letter_code
_entity_poly.pdbx_strand_id
1 'polypeptide(L)' 'MSRTNIEIDDELVAAAQRMYRLDSKRSAVDLALRRLVGEPLGRDEALALQGSGFDFSNDEIESFSDTDRKLADES' A
#
# COMPACT_ATOMS: atom_id res chain seq x y z
N MET A 1 -16.97 12.67 -3.41
CA MET A 1 -16.47 12.09 -4.68
C MET A 1 -17.62 12.06 -5.68
N SER A 2 -17.37 12.45 -6.93
CA SER A 2 -18.32 12.27 -8.04
C SER A 2 -18.14 10.89 -8.69
N ARG A 3 -19.16 10.42 -9.40
CA ARG A 3 -19.11 9.17 -10.17
C ARG A 3 -18.64 9.49 -11.60
N THR A 4 -17.60 8.80 -12.05
CA THR A 4 -17.03 8.93 -13.39
C THR A 4 -16.85 7.53 -13.97
N ASN A 5 -17.24 7.32 -15.23
CA ASN A 5 -16.98 6.08 -15.95
C ASN A 5 -15.74 6.28 -16.85
N ILE A 6 -14.74 5.44 -16.68
CA ILE A 6 -13.49 5.43 -17.46
C ILE A 6 -13.12 3.99 -17.79
N GLU A 7 -12.48 3.77 -18.93
CA GLU A 7 -11.88 2.48 -19.28
C GLU A 7 -10.45 2.42 -18.74
N ILE A 8 -10.08 1.28 -18.17
CA ILE A 8 -8.76 1.04 -17.54
C ILE A 8 -8.35 -0.39 -17.84
N ASP A 9 -7.05 -0.63 -18.01
CA ASP A 9 -6.49 -1.96 -18.17
C ASP A 9 -6.61 -2.77 -16.86
N ASP A 10 -7.35 -3.88 -16.92
CA ASP A 10 -7.59 -4.76 -15.79
C ASP A 10 -6.33 -5.50 -15.31
N GLU A 11 -5.37 -5.78 -16.20
CA GLU A 11 -4.10 -6.39 -15.82
C GLU A 11 -3.25 -5.42 -14.99
N LEU A 12 -3.24 -4.15 -15.38
CA LEU A 12 -2.53 -3.08 -14.65
C LEU A 12 -3.16 -2.82 -13.29
N VAL A 13 -4.50 -2.81 -13.22
CA VAL A 13 -5.22 -2.70 -11.94
C VAL A 13 -4.93 -3.90 -11.05
N ALA A 14 -4.96 -5.12 -11.58
CA ALA A 14 -4.64 -6.33 -10.82
C ALA A 14 -3.19 -6.31 -10.30
N ALA A 15 -2.23 -5.83 -11.10
CA ALA A 15 -0.85 -5.66 -10.67
C ALA A 15 -0.73 -4.66 -9.51
N ALA A 16 -1.40 -3.50 -9.61
CA ALA A 16 -1.43 -2.51 -8.54
C ALA A 16 -2.09 -3.04 -7.26
N GLN A 17 -3.19 -3.78 -7.39
CA GLN A 17 -3.88 -4.39 -6.25
C GLN A 17 -3.01 -5.42 -5.53
N ARG A 18 -2.26 -6.26 -6.26
CA ARG A 18 -1.31 -7.20 -5.65
C ARG A 18 -0.16 -6.48 -4.96
N MET A 19 0.44 -5.49 -5.64
CA MET A 19 1.60 -4.77 -5.14
C MET A 19 1.31 -3.97 -3.87
N TYR A 20 0.13 -3.37 -3.78
CA TYR A 20 -0.27 -2.50 -2.67
C TYR A 20 -1.35 -3.09 -1.76
N ARG A 21 -1.66 -4.39 -1.93
CA ARG A 21 -2.68 -5.13 -1.15
C ARG A 21 -4.02 -4.38 -1.08
N LEU A 22 -4.56 -4.03 -2.24
CA LEU A 22 -5.78 -3.20 -2.34
C LEU A 22 -7.01 -4.04 -2.70
N ASP A 23 -8.09 -3.84 -1.96
CA ASP A 23 -9.30 -4.66 -2.07
C ASP A 23 -10.23 -4.28 -3.24
N SER A 24 -9.97 -3.16 -3.92
CA SER A 24 -10.82 -2.72 -5.03
C SER A 24 -10.09 -1.91 -6.11
N LYS A 25 -10.66 -1.93 -7.33
CA LYS A 25 -10.22 -1.08 -8.45
C LYS A 25 -10.28 0.41 -8.07
N ARG A 26 -11.27 0.82 -7.27
CA ARG A 26 -11.42 2.20 -6.79
C ARG A 26 -10.24 2.61 -5.90
N SER A 27 -9.84 1.73 -4.99
CA SER A 27 -8.69 1.97 -4.09
C SER A 27 -7.39 2.09 -4.88
N ALA A 28 -7.22 1.29 -5.94
CA ALA A 28 -6.07 1.39 -6.85
C ALA A 28 -6.02 2.75 -7.56
N VAL A 29 -7.15 3.23 -8.08
CA VAL A 29 -7.23 4.55 -8.74
C VAL A 29 -7.00 5.70 -7.74
N ASP A 30 -7.59 5.62 -6.55
CA ASP A 30 -7.39 6.65 -5.50
C ASP A 30 -5.90 6.74 -5.10
N LEU A 31 -5.25 5.60 -4.88
CA LEU A 31 -3.81 5.55 -4.56
C LEU A 31 -2.96 6.13 -5.70
N ALA A 32 -3.27 5.76 -6.94
CA ALA A 32 -2.55 6.27 -8.10
C ALA A 32 -2.64 7.80 -8.22
N LEU A 33 -3.84 8.36 -8.05
CA LEU A 33 -4.05 9.80 -8.09
C LEU A 33 -3.34 10.51 -6.93
N ARG A 34 -3.42 9.98 -5.71
CA ARG A 34 -2.70 10.54 -4.54
C ARG A 34 -1.20 10.56 -4.76
N ARG A 35 -0.62 9.54 -5.39
CA ARG A 35 0.80 9.53 -5.73
C ARG A 35 1.16 10.48 -6.86
N LEU A 36 0.26 10.66 -7.81
CA LEU A 36 0.45 11.60 -8.91
C LEU A 36 0.46 13.05 -8.44
N VAL A 37 -0.41 13.39 -7.49
CA VAL A 37 -0.51 14.76 -6.94
C VAL A 37 0.29 14.98 -5.66
N GLY A 38 0.76 13.91 -5.03
CA GLY A 38 1.53 13.98 -3.80
C GLY A 38 2.88 14.62 -4.07
N GLU A 39 3.24 15.62 -3.28
CA GLU A 39 4.59 16.17 -3.28
C GLU A 39 5.52 15.13 -2.62
N PRO A 40 6.52 14.60 -3.33
CA PRO A 40 7.54 13.78 -2.70
C PRO A 40 8.28 14.62 -1.68
N LEU A 41 8.68 13.99 -0.56
CA LEU A 41 9.53 14.64 0.42
C LEU A 41 10.77 15.24 -0.27
N GLY A 42 11.13 16.45 0.15
CA GLY A 42 12.40 17.02 -0.24
C GLY A 42 13.55 16.12 0.20
N ARG A 43 14.69 16.20 -0.51
CA ARG A 43 15.87 15.38 -0.19
C ARG A 43 16.26 15.48 1.29
N ASP A 44 16.26 16.68 1.83
CA ASP A 44 16.70 16.92 3.21
C ASP A 44 15.69 16.40 4.24
N GLU A 45 14.39 16.48 3.94
CA GLU A 45 13.33 15.88 4.75
C GLU A 45 13.42 14.36 4.74
N ALA A 46 13.68 13.75 3.58
CA ALA A 46 13.87 12.31 3.47
C ALA A 46 15.13 11.83 4.24
N LEU A 47 16.22 12.61 4.20
CA LEU A 47 17.43 12.29 4.96
C LEU A 47 17.25 12.49 6.47
N ALA A 48 16.40 13.43 6.90
CA ALA A 48 16.08 13.60 8.32
C ALA A 48 15.36 12.39 8.93
N LEU A 49 14.73 11.54 8.10
CA LEU A 49 14.12 10.28 8.52
C LEU A 49 15.13 9.13 8.64
N GLN A 50 16.38 9.31 8.21
CA GLN A 50 17.39 8.26 8.32
C GLN A 50 17.64 7.91 9.79
N GLY A 51 17.40 6.65 10.15
CA GLY A 51 17.52 6.18 11.53
C GLY A 51 16.22 6.24 12.34
N SER A 52 15.11 6.74 11.78
CA SER A 52 13.77 6.69 12.40
C SER A 52 13.10 5.32 12.29
N GLY A 53 13.89 4.25 12.09
CA GLY A 53 13.39 2.90 11.93
C GLY A 53 12.75 2.34 13.20
N PHE A 54 12.21 1.14 13.10
CA PHE A 54 11.62 0.42 14.22
C PHE A 54 12.55 -0.69 14.67
N ASP A 55 12.51 -1.02 15.97
CA ASP A 55 13.40 -2.00 16.60
C ASP A 55 12.89 -3.44 16.39
N PHE A 56 12.54 -3.75 15.14
CA PHE A 56 12.07 -5.06 14.71
C PHE A 56 12.82 -5.48 13.45
N SER A 57 13.16 -6.76 13.39
CA SER A 57 13.62 -7.38 12.15
C SER A 57 12.47 -7.56 11.15
N ASN A 58 12.79 -7.68 9.86
CA ASN A 58 11.78 -7.96 8.84
C ASN A 58 11.04 -9.28 9.12
N ASP A 59 11.74 -10.31 9.58
CA ASP A 59 11.15 -11.61 9.91
C ASP A 59 10.11 -11.50 11.03
N GLU A 60 10.38 -10.68 12.05
CA GLU A 60 9.41 -10.37 13.12
C GLU A 60 8.19 -9.65 12.57
N ILE A 61 8.39 -8.64 11.72
CA ILE A 61 7.29 -7.88 11.09
C ILE A 61 6.41 -8.78 10.23
N GLU A 62 6.99 -9.69 9.45
CA GLU A 62 6.23 -10.62 8.61
C GLU A 62 5.40 -11.60 9.44
N SER A 63 5.93 -12.08 10.57
CA SER A 63 5.25 -13.00 11.47
C SER A 63 3.95 -12.44 12.09
N PHE A 64 3.88 -11.12 12.26
CA PHE A 64 2.65 -10.46 12.76
C PHE A 64 1.50 -10.60 11.77
N SER A 65 1.77 -10.60 10.47
CA SER A 65 0.73 -10.74 9.44
C SER A 65 0.20 -12.17 9.29
N ASP A 66 1.03 -13.17 9.58
CA ASP A 66 0.63 -14.58 9.58
C ASP A 66 -0.17 -14.97 10.83
N THR A 67 0.04 -14.25 11.94
CA THR A 67 -0.66 -14.50 13.21
C THR A 67 -2.17 -14.21 13.09
N ASP A 68 -2.56 -13.14 12.40
CA ASP A 68 -3.97 -12.82 12.13
C ASP A 68 -4.65 -13.86 11.23
N ARG A 69 -3.90 -14.51 10.32
CA ARG A 69 -4.44 -15.52 9.41
C ARG A 69 -4.72 -16.85 10.11
N LYS A 70 -3.90 -17.24 11.09
CA LYS A 70 -4.09 -18.48 11.87
C LYS A 70 -5.31 -18.45 12.79
N LEU A 71 -5.60 -17.30 13.41
CA LEU A 71 -6.78 -17.13 14.28
C LEU A 71 -8.11 -17.21 13.49
N ALA A 72 -8.10 -16.81 12.22
CA ALA A 72 -9.26 -16.86 11.35
C ALA A 72 -9.58 -18.27 10.79
N ASP A 73 -8.59 -19.17 10.72
CA ASP A 73 -8.75 -20.55 10.22
C ASP A 73 -9.14 -21.55 11.34
N GLU A 74 -8.99 -21.15 12.61
CA GLU A 74 -9.32 -21.96 13.79
C GLU A 74 -10.73 -21.68 14.38
N SER A 75 -11.56 -20.85 13.72
CA SER A 75 -12.92 -20.47 14.16
C SER A 75 -14.04 -20.99 13.26
#